data_AF-A0A074XDJ8-F1
#
_entry.id   AF-A0A074XDJ8-F1
#
_cell.length_a   1.000
_cell.length_b   1.000
_cell.length_c   1.000
_cell.angle_alpha   90.00
_cell.angle_beta   90.00
_cell.angle_gamma   90.00
#
_symmetry.space_group_name_H-M   'P 1'
#
loop_
_entity.id
_entity.type
_entity.pdbx_description
1 polymer ?
#
loop_
_entity_poly.entity_id
_entity_poly.type
_entity_poly.pdbx_seq_one_letter_code
_entity_poly.pdbx_strand_id
1 'polypeptide(L)'
;MSSLSRNALHSQLIRGCRRSSSLRHSSWRGPLPTTSTTRTITTSSPLSPISSKSTYLKSLQQIRHKSKMTESSQSPLSGLWKPTHLQQLFYGSDCVSKHLLECLPNEKSKAFIITGSSLANKTSLIKSVESLLGSSRHAGTFSNIKQHAPVAELDKATDAVRNDDSIDTIISIGGGSPIDSAKAISYRLNEKSGRFLHHIAIPTTLSAAECTFNAGYTETNGQKTGVAHPECAPHAILYDSKFALETPEKLWMSTGLRALDHAVELLYHPTSTEVPCRQLTLIAAHDLFTYLPKYKSSPKDEDVITKLQLASYASLGFLGLNVKGGLGLSHTLGYALGSPYSIPHGITSCMTLGHVVKLKASTDPSAASQISRLCPFVGVTASGDDKTDGTAVGDAILKLVDSLGLKSSLTEYKVDESEAHTITKTATRAESGEVYDSVMKLVKGLW
;
A
#
# COMPACT_ATOMS: atom_id res chain seq x y z
N MET A 1 60.97 -33.52 -34.30
CA MET A 1 59.85 -33.70 -33.35
C MET A 1 59.02 -32.42 -33.37
N SER A 2 58.46 -31.95 -34.49
CA SER A 2 57.45 -32.55 -35.37
C SER A 2 56.32 -33.21 -34.56
N SER A 3 55.05 -32.93 -34.73
CA SER A 3 54.28 -32.07 -35.65
C SER A 3 52.83 -32.55 -35.53
N LEU A 4 51.86 -31.72 -35.90
CA LEU A 4 50.56 -32.12 -36.47
C LEU A 4 49.49 -32.65 -35.49
N SER A 5 48.19 -32.41 -35.63
CA SER A 5 47.41 -31.53 -36.53
C SER A 5 45.91 -31.81 -36.37
N ARG A 6 45.08 -30.78 -36.66
CA ARG A 6 43.89 -30.83 -37.57
C ARG A 6 42.68 -31.67 -37.11
N ASN A 7 41.41 -31.40 -37.44
CA ASN A 7 40.66 -30.61 -38.44
C ASN A 7 39.27 -30.33 -37.80
N ALA A 8 38.54 -29.23 -38.01
CA ALA A 8 37.97 -28.64 -39.23
C ALA A 8 36.84 -29.46 -39.91
N LEU A 9 35.62 -28.88 -39.88
CA LEU A 9 34.58 -28.79 -40.94
C LEU A 9 33.84 -30.04 -41.48
N HIS A 10 32.50 -29.99 -41.39
CA HIS A 10 31.47 -30.31 -42.42
C HIS A 10 30.13 -29.76 -41.89
N SER A 11 29.34 -28.85 -42.49
CA SER A 11 28.80 -28.61 -43.84
C SER A 11 27.67 -29.56 -44.29
N GLN A 12 26.56 -28.92 -44.72
CA GLN A 12 25.43 -29.36 -45.56
C GLN A 12 24.12 -29.74 -44.82
N LEU A 13 23.00 -29.01 -44.96
CA LEU A 13 22.09 -28.73 -46.10
C LEU A 13 21.00 -29.80 -46.32
N ILE A 14 19.74 -29.32 -46.48
CA ILE A 14 18.60 -29.87 -47.28
C ILE A 14 17.35 -30.41 -46.52
N ARG A 15 16.22 -29.71 -46.79
CA ARG A 15 14.78 -30.11 -46.88
C ARG A 15 14.13 -30.72 -45.60
N GLY A 16 12.97 -30.31 -45.11
CA GLY A 16 11.75 -29.85 -45.77
C GLY A 16 10.80 -31.02 -46.04
N CYS A 17 9.90 -31.37 -45.09
CA CYS A 17 8.48 -31.72 -45.32
C CYS A 17 7.74 -32.22 -44.06
N ARG A 18 6.62 -31.54 -43.75
CA ARG A 18 5.27 -32.02 -43.39
C ARG A 18 5.07 -33.21 -42.42
N ARG A 19 4.26 -32.94 -41.38
CA ARG A 19 3.01 -33.65 -40.95
C ARG A 19 2.33 -32.78 -39.88
N SER A 20 1.24 -32.05 -40.16
CA SER A 20 -0.18 -32.45 -40.21
C SER A 20 -0.78 -32.91 -38.87
N SER A 21 -1.61 -32.07 -38.26
CA SER A 21 -2.85 -32.48 -37.62
C SER A 21 -3.89 -31.35 -37.72
N SER A 22 -5.07 -31.76 -38.18
CA SER A 22 -6.31 -31.03 -38.42
C SER A 22 -6.97 -30.55 -37.11
N LEU A 23 -7.78 -29.49 -37.11
CA LEU A 23 -9.23 -29.59 -37.36
C LEU A 23 -9.89 -28.22 -37.60
N ARG A 24 -11.01 -28.31 -38.32
CA ARG A 24 -11.87 -27.30 -38.95
C ARG A 24 -12.58 -26.38 -37.95
N HIS A 25 -12.90 -25.15 -38.37
CA HIS A 25 -14.29 -24.67 -38.34
C HIS A 25 -14.55 -23.55 -39.36
N SER A 26 -15.77 -23.57 -39.86
CA SER A 26 -16.31 -23.01 -41.10
C SER A 26 -16.76 -21.56 -40.99
N SER A 27 -16.56 -20.80 -42.07
CA SER A 27 -17.17 -19.51 -42.38
C SER A 27 -18.64 -19.66 -42.78
N TRP A 28 -19.51 -18.79 -42.27
CA TRP A 28 -20.84 -18.51 -42.83
C TRP A 28 -21.08 -17.00 -42.91
N ARG A 29 -21.43 -16.53 -44.11
CA ARG A 29 -21.96 -15.19 -44.41
C ARG A 29 -23.49 -15.31 -44.53
N GLY A 30 -24.22 -14.29 -44.08
CA GLY A 30 -25.66 -14.11 -44.31
C GLY A 30 -26.13 -12.71 -43.84
N PRO A 31 -27.21 -12.14 -44.41
CA PRO A 31 -27.31 -10.71 -44.71
C PRO A 31 -28.14 -9.87 -43.71
N LEU A 32 -27.95 -8.55 -43.76
CA LEU A 32 -28.71 -7.52 -43.04
C LEU A 32 -29.96 -7.07 -43.83
N PRO A 33 -31.11 -6.81 -43.18
CA PRO A 33 -32.28 -6.24 -43.83
C PRO A 33 -32.36 -4.71 -43.70
N THR A 34 -32.90 -4.11 -44.76
CA THR A 34 -33.29 -2.71 -44.94
C THR A 34 -34.63 -2.40 -44.26
N THR A 35 -34.78 -1.21 -43.66
CA THR A 35 -36.06 -0.49 -43.64
C THR A 35 -35.84 1.01 -43.75
N SER A 36 -36.65 1.63 -44.61
CA SER A 36 -36.73 3.04 -44.92
C SER A 36 -37.67 3.77 -43.96
N THR A 37 -37.35 5.01 -43.58
CA THR A 37 -38.40 5.97 -43.23
C THR A 37 -37.97 7.38 -43.62
N THR A 38 -38.71 7.95 -44.56
CA THR A 38 -38.59 9.30 -45.09
C THR A 38 -39.20 10.30 -44.11
N ARG A 39 -38.50 11.38 -43.76
CA ARG A 39 -39.14 12.63 -43.33
C ARG A 39 -38.40 13.84 -43.87
N THR A 40 -39.23 14.74 -44.38
CA THR A 40 -39.01 15.88 -45.26
C THR A 40 -38.26 17.02 -44.56
N ILE A 41 -37.26 17.59 -45.21
CA ILE A 41 -36.57 18.82 -44.81
C ILE A 41 -37.18 19.98 -45.61
N THR A 42 -37.69 20.99 -44.91
CA THR A 42 -38.04 22.31 -45.47
C THR A 42 -36.89 23.30 -45.24
N THR A 43 -36.70 24.17 -46.24
CA THR A 43 -35.53 25.03 -46.48
C THR A 43 -35.66 26.47 -45.92
N SER A 44 -34.52 27.20 -45.91
CA SER A 44 -34.30 28.67 -45.87
C SER A 44 -33.92 29.25 -44.48
N SER A 45 -32.89 30.09 -44.24
CA SER A 45 -31.95 30.93 -45.03
C SER A 45 -30.63 31.20 -44.23
N PRO A 46 -29.77 32.21 -44.51
CA PRO A 46 -28.44 32.07 -45.11
C PRO A 46 -27.23 32.28 -44.15
N LEU A 47 -26.08 31.77 -44.60
CA LEU A 47 -24.75 31.88 -43.97
C LEU A 47 -24.18 33.31 -43.98
N SER A 48 -23.57 33.71 -42.86
CA SER A 48 -22.59 34.81 -42.75
C SER A 48 -21.22 34.24 -42.36
N PRO A 49 -20.09 34.66 -42.95
CA PRO A 49 -18.78 34.08 -42.64
C PRO A 49 -18.13 34.83 -41.47
N ILE A 50 -17.88 34.15 -40.35
CA ILE A 50 -17.08 34.71 -39.25
C ILE A 50 -15.88 33.81 -38.95
N SER A 51 -14.72 34.35 -39.29
CA SER A 51 -13.37 34.09 -38.77
C SER A 51 -13.34 33.41 -37.39
N SER A 52 -13.10 32.09 -37.33
CA SER A 52 -12.93 31.37 -36.05
C SER A 52 -11.66 30.52 -35.92
N LYS A 53 -10.79 30.45 -36.94
CA LYS A 53 -9.55 29.65 -36.84
C LYS A 53 -8.50 30.26 -35.89
N SER A 54 -8.50 31.58 -35.68
CA SER A 54 -7.53 32.27 -34.81
C SER A 54 -7.87 32.15 -33.32
N THR A 55 -9.15 32.18 -32.96
CA THR A 55 -9.62 32.10 -31.58
C THR A 55 -9.52 30.68 -31.00
N TYR A 56 -9.70 29.66 -31.83
CA TYR A 56 -9.59 28.25 -31.42
C TYR A 56 -8.13 27.82 -31.17
N LEU A 57 -7.17 28.37 -31.91
CA LEU A 57 -5.74 28.09 -31.69
C LEU A 57 -5.18 28.85 -30.48
N LYS A 58 -5.71 30.05 -30.18
CA LYS A 58 -5.36 30.79 -28.96
C LYS A 58 -5.90 30.12 -27.70
N SER A 59 -7.10 29.52 -27.72
CA SER A 59 -7.60 28.75 -26.58
C SER A 59 -6.78 27.49 -26.32
N LEU A 60 -6.31 26.79 -27.37
CA LEU A 60 -5.41 25.63 -27.22
C LEU A 60 -4.02 26.01 -26.68
N GLN A 61 -3.51 27.20 -26.98
CA GLN A 61 -2.24 27.69 -26.42
C GLN A 61 -2.38 28.21 -24.99
N GLN A 62 -3.56 28.70 -24.59
CA GLN A 62 -3.82 29.13 -23.22
C GLN A 62 -4.12 27.95 -22.27
N ILE A 63 -4.61 26.82 -22.79
CA ILE A 63 -4.74 25.54 -22.05
C ILE A 63 -3.37 24.90 -21.75
N ARG A 64 -2.30 25.33 -22.43
CA ARG A 64 -0.91 24.92 -22.14
C ARG A 64 -0.25 25.72 -21.01
N HIS A 65 -0.99 26.60 -20.33
CA HIS A 65 -0.56 27.04 -19.01
C HIS A 65 -0.48 25.82 -18.11
N LYS A 66 0.74 25.55 -17.62
CA LYS A 66 1.12 24.52 -16.65
C LYS A 66 0.11 24.44 -15.51
N SER A 67 -1.00 23.75 -15.73
CA SER A 67 -1.71 23.14 -14.64
C SER A 67 -0.70 22.15 -14.09
N LYS A 68 -0.19 22.43 -12.89
CA LYS A 68 0.37 21.41 -12.03
C LYS A 68 -0.78 20.45 -11.72
N MET A 69 -1.22 19.69 -12.73
CA MET A 69 -2.28 18.72 -12.60
C MET A 69 -1.72 17.67 -11.67
N THR A 70 -2.29 17.60 -10.47
CA THR A 70 -2.44 16.30 -9.83
C THR A 70 -2.93 15.36 -10.92
N GLU A 71 -2.32 14.18 -11.04
CA GLU A 71 -2.73 13.18 -12.05
C GLU A 71 -4.13 12.61 -11.75
N SER A 72 -4.92 13.28 -10.88
CA SER A 72 -6.31 12.99 -10.53
C SER A 72 -7.02 14.26 -10.04
N SER A 73 -8.31 14.41 -10.36
CA SER A 73 -9.21 15.47 -9.92
C SER A 73 -10.61 14.92 -9.68
N GLN A 74 -11.34 15.51 -8.74
CA GLN A 74 -12.75 15.17 -8.46
C GLN A 74 -13.74 16.02 -9.28
N SER A 75 -13.31 17.19 -9.78
CA SER A 75 -14.15 18.06 -10.62
C SER A 75 -13.31 18.89 -11.62
N PRO A 76 -13.45 18.66 -12.94
CA PRO A 76 -14.11 17.51 -13.54
C PRO A 76 -13.42 16.20 -13.12
N LEU A 77 -14.20 15.14 -12.93
CA LEU A 77 -13.67 13.83 -12.55
C LEU A 77 -12.70 13.32 -13.63
N SER A 78 -11.45 13.14 -13.25
CA SER A 78 -10.38 12.67 -14.14
C SER A 78 -9.27 12.05 -13.32
N GLY A 79 -8.51 11.10 -13.88
CA GLY A 79 -7.36 10.56 -13.20
C GLY A 79 -6.57 9.52 -13.99
N LEU A 80 -5.35 9.27 -13.52
CA LEU A 80 -4.41 8.28 -14.03
C LEU A 80 -3.96 7.43 -12.84
N TRP A 81 -4.26 6.13 -12.90
CA TRP A 81 -3.73 5.17 -11.95
C TRP A 81 -2.55 4.44 -12.57
N LYS A 82 -1.39 4.52 -11.91
CA LYS A 82 -0.16 3.82 -12.30
C LYS A 82 0.10 2.70 -11.29
N PRO A 83 -0.13 1.43 -11.62
CA PRO A 83 0.15 0.32 -10.69
C PRO A 83 1.65 0.23 -10.35
N THR A 84 1.95 -0.46 -9.26
CA THR A 84 3.30 -0.95 -8.97
C THR A 84 3.62 -2.18 -9.84
N HIS A 85 4.80 -2.76 -9.68
CA HIS A 85 5.20 -4.00 -10.34
C HIS A 85 4.74 -5.28 -9.59
N LEU A 86 3.83 -5.17 -8.61
CA LEU A 86 3.31 -6.34 -7.88
C LEU A 86 2.73 -7.36 -8.87
N GLN A 87 3.24 -8.59 -8.83
CA GLN A 87 2.91 -9.63 -9.79
C GLN A 87 1.87 -10.60 -9.22
N GLN A 88 1.97 -10.92 -7.92
CA GLN A 88 1.20 -12.00 -7.30
C GLN A 88 0.77 -11.63 -5.88
N LEU A 89 -0.47 -11.99 -5.55
CA LEU A 89 -1.03 -11.92 -4.20
C LEU A 89 -1.65 -13.29 -3.88
N PHE A 90 -1.05 -14.03 -2.96
CA PHE A 90 -1.61 -15.26 -2.40
C PHE A 90 -2.19 -14.99 -1.01
N TYR A 91 -3.28 -15.66 -0.68
CA TYR A 91 -3.93 -15.51 0.62
C TYR A 91 -4.59 -16.80 1.10
N GLY A 92 -4.75 -16.92 2.41
CA GLY A 92 -5.34 -18.06 3.09
C GLY A 92 -4.31 -19.02 3.67
N SER A 93 -4.81 -20.02 4.41
CA SER A 93 -3.97 -20.98 5.13
C SER A 93 -3.02 -21.74 4.21
N ASP A 94 -1.78 -21.85 4.67
CA ASP A 94 -0.70 -22.59 4.03
C ASP A 94 -0.30 -22.03 2.66
N CYS A 95 -0.68 -20.80 2.32
CA CYS A 95 -0.28 -20.23 1.05
C CYS A 95 1.25 -20.05 0.96
N VAL A 96 1.96 -19.86 2.09
CA VAL A 96 3.43 -19.82 2.09
C VAL A 96 4.02 -21.17 1.71
N SER A 97 3.53 -22.27 2.29
CA SER A 97 4.07 -23.60 1.99
C SER A 97 3.75 -24.06 0.56
N LYS A 98 2.61 -23.62 0.01
CA LYS A 98 2.17 -23.95 -1.35
C LYS A 98 2.86 -23.12 -2.43
N HIS A 99 3.05 -21.81 -2.21
CA HIS A 99 3.35 -20.87 -3.29
C HIS A 99 4.69 -20.13 -3.15
N LEU A 100 5.41 -20.23 -2.02
CA LEU A 100 6.66 -19.46 -1.86
C LEU A 100 7.69 -19.75 -2.96
N LEU A 101 7.86 -21.01 -3.35
CA LEU A 101 8.81 -21.38 -4.39
C LEU A 101 8.39 -20.90 -5.79
N GLU A 102 7.08 -20.78 -6.04
CA GLU A 102 6.52 -20.25 -7.29
C GLU A 102 6.72 -18.74 -7.41
N CYS A 103 6.92 -18.04 -6.29
CA CYS A 103 7.21 -16.62 -6.25
C CYS A 103 8.68 -16.30 -6.55
N LEU A 104 9.58 -17.28 -6.59
CA LEU A 104 10.99 -17.03 -6.88
C LEU A 104 11.20 -16.74 -8.37
N PRO A 105 12.13 -15.84 -8.75
CA PRO A 105 12.40 -15.53 -10.15
C PRO A 105 12.72 -16.73 -11.03
N ASN A 106 13.47 -17.71 -10.50
CA ASN A 106 13.80 -18.96 -11.18
C ASN A 106 14.26 -20.03 -10.19
N GLU A 107 14.46 -21.26 -10.67
CA GLU A 107 14.84 -22.41 -9.83
C GLU A 107 16.18 -22.28 -9.12
N LYS A 108 17.08 -21.42 -9.63
CA LYS A 108 18.43 -21.15 -9.09
C LYS A 108 18.46 -19.93 -8.16
N SER A 109 17.33 -19.26 -7.96
CA SER A 109 17.26 -18.07 -7.11
C SER A 109 17.69 -18.36 -5.68
N LYS A 110 18.40 -17.39 -5.10
CA LYS A 110 18.96 -17.44 -3.76
C LYS A 110 18.35 -16.34 -2.93
N ALA A 111 17.64 -16.75 -1.89
CA ALA A 111 16.83 -15.88 -1.05
C ALA A 111 17.49 -15.64 0.32
N PHE A 112 17.50 -14.38 0.73
CA PHE A 112 17.89 -13.95 2.06
C PHE A 112 16.66 -13.53 2.86
N ILE A 113 16.49 -14.07 4.07
CA ILE A 113 15.31 -13.83 4.91
C ILE A 113 15.58 -12.68 5.88
N ILE A 114 14.63 -11.74 5.97
CA ILE A 114 14.61 -10.65 6.95
C ILE A 114 13.41 -10.82 7.89
N THR A 115 13.66 -10.87 9.19
CA THR A 115 12.59 -11.01 10.20
C THR A 115 12.96 -10.38 11.55
N GLY A 116 11.99 -10.33 12.45
CA GLY A 116 12.18 -9.89 13.84
C GLY A 116 12.47 -11.06 14.78
N SER A 117 13.08 -10.74 15.93
CA SER A 117 13.63 -11.76 16.84
C SER A 117 12.55 -12.61 17.50
N SER A 118 11.39 -12.03 17.78
CA SER A 118 10.29 -12.78 18.40
C SER A 118 9.76 -13.87 17.49
N LEU A 119 9.57 -13.60 16.21
CA LEU A 119 9.07 -14.60 15.26
C LEU A 119 10.10 -15.70 15.03
N ALA A 120 11.38 -15.35 14.92
CA ALA A 120 12.46 -16.33 14.73
C ALA A 120 12.69 -17.24 15.94
N ASN A 121 12.55 -16.72 17.16
CA ASN A 121 12.93 -17.45 18.38
C ASN A 121 11.76 -18.10 19.12
N LYS A 122 10.53 -17.61 18.92
CA LYS A 122 9.35 -18.11 19.64
C LYS A 122 8.46 -19.04 18.81
N THR A 123 8.68 -19.12 17.50
CA THR A 123 7.87 -19.93 16.59
C THR A 123 8.75 -20.79 15.69
N SER A 124 8.16 -21.78 15.02
CA SER A 124 8.85 -22.60 14.02
C SER A 124 8.80 -22.01 12.61
N LEU A 125 8.06 -20.91 12.39
CA LEU A 125 7.72 -20.42 11.06
C LEU A 125 8.94 -20.08 10.20
N ILE A 126 9.95 -19.41 10.79
CA ILE A 126 11.17 -19.05 10.07
C ILE A 126 11.92 -20.32 9.66
N LYS A 127 12.08 -21.29 10.56
CA LYS A 127 12.70 -22.58 10.25
C LYS A 127 11.93 -23.37 9.19
N SER A 128 10.61 -23.28 9.18
CA SER A 128 9.77 -23.88 8.13
C SER A 128 10.03 -23.25 6.76
N VAL A 129 10.19 -21.92 6.69
CA VAL A 129 10.53 -21.22 5.45
C VAL A 129 11.96 -21.54 4.99
N GLU A 130 12.93 -21.57 5.91
CA GLU A 130 14.31 -21.99 5.63
C GLU A 130 14.35 -23.42 5.07
N SER A 131 13.58 -24.34 5.67
CA SER A 131 13.46 -25.73 5.23
C SER A 131 12.80 -25.84 3.84
N LEU A 132 11.78 -25.01 3.56
CA LEU A 132 11.09 -24.99 2.27
C LEU A 132 12.00 -24.49 1.14
N LEU A 133 12.84 -23.50 1.42
CA LEU A 133 13.85 -23.02 0.48
C LEU A 133 14.96 -24.07 0.27
N GLY A 134 15.36 -24.77 1.33
CA GLY A 134 16.45 -25.73 1.34
C GLY A 134 17.83 -25.08 1.13
N SER A 135 18.91 -25.85 1.31
CA SER A 135 20.29 -25.34 1.19
C SER A 135 20.64 -24.80 -0.19
N SER A 136 19.92 -25.23 -1.23
CA SER A 136 20.12 -24.76 -2.59
C SER A 136 19.57 -23.35 -2.83
N ARG A 137 18.56 -22.87 -2.07
CA ARG A 137 17.94 -21.54 -2.26
C ARG A 137 18.04 -20.62 -1.05
N HIS A 138 18.22 -21.14 0.16
CA HIS A 138 18.43 -20.32 1.34
C HIS A 138 19.87 -19.82 1.40
N ALA A 139 20.06 -18.50 1.31
CA ALA A 139 21.38 -17.86 1.40
C ALA A 139 21.71 -17.38 2.83
N GLY A 140 20.69 -17.13 3.65
CA GLY A 140 20.86 -16.70 5.03
C GLY A 140 19.60 -16.08 5.62
N THR A 141 19.64 -15.85 6.93
CA THR A 141 18.55 -15.23 7.69
C THR A 141 19.11 -14.16 8.61
N PHE A 142 18.51 -12.98 8.59
CA PHE A 142 18.73 -11.93 9.58
C PHE A 142 17.45 -11.74 10.41
N SER A 143 17.53 -12.09 11.70
CA SER A 143 16.37 -12.14 12.61
C SER A 143 16.38 -11.06 13.69
N ASN A 144 17.20 -10.01 13.55
CA ASN A 144 17.41 -9.00 14.60
C ASN A 144 16.74 -7.65 14.30
N ILE A 145 15.79 -7.58 13.36
CA ILE A 145 15.07 -6.33 13.09
C ILE A 145 14.19 -5.95 14.28
N LYS A 146 14.47 -4.77 14.86
CA LYS A 146 13.72 -4.18 15.98
C LYS A 146 12.57 -3.29 15.49
N GLN A 147 11.64 -2.97 16.38
CA GLN A 147 10.60 -1.98 16.13
C GLN A 147 11.24 -0.66 15.67
N HIS A 148 10.64 -0.04 14.64
CA HIS A 148 11.13 1.18 13.98
C HIS A 148 12.45 1.03 13.19
N ALA A 149 12.95 -0.19 13.00
CA ALA A 149 14.10 -0.52 12.13
C ALA A 149 15.30 0.44 12.32
N PRO A 150 16.00 0.38 13.47
CA PRO A 150 17.17 1.22 13.69
C PRO A 150 18.28 0.93 12.66
N VAL A 151 18.90 1.99 12.14
CA VAL A 151 19.84 1.93 11.01
C VAL A 151 21.01 0.96 11.23
N ALA A 152 21.50 0.81 12.46
CA ALA A 152 22.62 -0.08 12.77
C ALA A 152 22.33 -1.58 12.49
N GLU A 153 21.10 -2.03 12.69
CA GLU A 153 20.73 -3.42 12.34
C GLU A 153 20.48 -3.57 10.84
N LEU A 154 19.99 -2.50 10.20
CA LEU A 154 19.83 -2.43 8.75
C LEU A 154 21.18 -2.51 8.03
N ASP A 155 22.22 -1.84 8.56
CA ASP A 155 23.59 -1.87 8.03
C ASP A 155 24.15 -3.30 7.98
N LYS A 156 24.05 -4.04 9.10
CA LYS A 156 24.53 -5.42 9.20
C LYS A 156 23.83 -6.34 8.19
N ALA A 157 22.51 -6.21 8.07
CA ALA A 157 21.74 -6.99 7.10
C ALA A 157 22.10 -6.61 5.65
N THR A 158 22.33 -5.32 5.39
CA THR A 158 22.78 -4.83 4.08
C THR A 158 24.15 -5.38 3.71
N ASP A 159 25.09 -5.41 4.66
CA ASP A 159 26.43 -5.98 4.45
C ASP A 159 26.38 -7.50 4.20
N ALA A 160 25.54 -8.24 4.94
CA ALA A 160 25.36 -9.67 4.73
C ALA A 160 24.86 -9.99 3.31
N VAL A 161 23.87 -9.24 2.83
CA VAL A 161 23.36 -9.41 1.46
C VAL A 161 24.38 -8.98 0.40
N ARG A 162 25.11 -7.89 0.64
CA ARG A 162 26.13 -7.39 -0.30
C ARG A 162 27.30 -8.34 -0.48
N ASN A 163 27.69 -9.08 0.56
CA ASN A 163 28.85 -9.96 0.51
C ASN A 163 28.62 -11.28 -0.23
N ASP A 164 27.39 -11.54 -0.69
CA ASP A 164 27.03 -12.71 -1.51
C ASP A 164 26.26 -12.26 -2.76
N ASP A 165 27.00 -12.13 -3.87
CA ASP A 165 26.46 -11.74 -5.17
C ASP A 165 25.44 -12.74 -5.74
N SER A 166 25.36 -13.96 -5.21
CA SER A 166 24.36 -14.93 -5.64
C SER A 166 22.94 -14.58 -5.19
N ILE A 167 22.79 -13.76 -4.14
CA ILE A 167 21.49 -13.37 -3.59
C ILE A 167 20.75 -12.47 -4.59
N ASP A 168 19.69 -13.01 -5.17
CA ASP A 168 18.79 -12.30 -6.09
C ASP A 168 17.44 -11.93 -5.47
N THR A 169 17.12 -12.54 -4.33
CA THR A 169 15.80 -12.46 -3.69
C THR A 169 15.93 -12.08 -2.22
N ILE A 170 15.04 -11.22 -1.74
CA ILE A 170 14.87 -10.90 -0.32
C ILE A 170 13.45 -11.26 0.12
N ILE A 171 13.32 -12.00 1.22
CA ILE A 171 12.04 -12.42 1.78
C ILE A 171 11.87 -11.73 3.13
N SER A 172 10.88 -10.84 3.26
CA SER A 172 10.57 -10.22 4.55
C SER A 172 9.40 -10.93 5.24
N ILE A 173 9.59 -11.33 6.49
CA ILE A 173 8.57 -12.03 7.29
C ILE A 173 8.34 -11.28 8.60
N GLY A 174 7.13 -10.78 8.82
CA GLY A 174 6.78 -10.04 10.03
C GLY A 174 5.83 -8.87 9.79
N GLY A 175 5.81 -7.91 10.71
CA GLY A 175 5.09 -6.64 10.51
C GLY A 175 5.85 -5.64 9.64
N GLY A 176 5.43 -4.37 9.68
CA GLY A 176 6.03 -3.33 8.84
C GLY A 176 7.55 -3.13 9.00
N SER A 177 8.12 -3.36 10.19
CA SER A 177 9.57 -3.13 10.39
C SER A 177 10.47 -4.08 9.58
N PRO A 178 10.32 -5.43 9.61
CA PRO A 178 11.03 -6.31 8.69
C PRO A 178 10.78 -6.01 7.20
N ILE A 179 9.54 -5.65 6.83
CA ILE A 179 9.17 -5.35 5.44
C ILE A 179 9.90 -4.09 4.95
N ASP A 180 9.84 -2.99 5.71
CA ASP A 180 10.53 -1.75 5.36
C ASP A 180 12.05 -1.92 5.38
N SER A 181 12.58 -2.77 6.28
CA SER A 181 14.01 -3.09 6.30
C SER A 181 14.45 -3.79 5.01
N ALA A 182 13.67 -4.75 4.51
CA ALA A 182 13.99 -5.43 3.25
C ALA A 182 14.01 -4.47 2.05
N LYS A 183 13.05 -3.56 1.98
CA LYS A 183 13.03 -2.50 0.94
C LYS A 183 14.25 -1.59 1.02
N ALA A 184 14.61 -1.16 2.24
CA ALA A 184 15.76 -0.28 2.44
C ALA A 184 17.09 -1.00 2.14
N ILE A 185 17.22 -2.29 2.45
CA ILE A 185 18.37 -3.12 2.03
C ILE A 185 18.48 -3.17 0.51
N SER A 186 17.37 -3.47 -0.19
CA SER A 186 17.33 -3.53 -1.65
C SER A 186 17.69 -2.18 -2.29
N TYR A 187 17.17 -1.08 -1.75
CA TYR A 187 17.50 0.28 -2.19
C TYR A 187 18.99 0.60 -2.02
N ARG A 188 19.56 0.32 -0.84
CA ARG A 188 20.98 0.61 -0.55
C ARG A 188 21.92 -0.28 -1.35
N LEU A 189 21.50 -1.51 -1.66
CA LEU A 189 22.21 -2.39 -2.58
C LEU A 189 22.21 -1.77 -3.99
N ASN A 190 21.08 -1.24 -4.44
CA ASN A 190 20.98 -0.57 -5.74
C ASN A 190 21.90 0.65 -5.85
N GLU A 191 21.97 1.50 -4.82
CA GLU A 191 22.86 2.67 -4.83
C GLU A 191 24.33 2.30 -5.05
N LYS A 192 24.75 1.12 -4.59
CA LYS A 192 26.14 0.66 -4.71
C LYS A 192 26.42 -0.22 -5.93
N SER A 193 25.46 -1.05 -6.33
CA SER A 193 25.64 -2.10 -7.35
C SER A 193 24.81 -1.90 -8.63
N GLY A 194 23.88 -0.95 -8.63
CA GLY A 194 22.92 -0.74 -9.72
C GLY A 194 21.80 -1.78 -9.79
N ARG A 195 21.65 -2.65 -8.78
CA ARG A 195 20.71 -3.78 -8.78
C ARG A 195 19.71 -3.72 -7.63
N PHE A 196 18.44 -3.95 -7.92
CA PHE A 196 17.40 -4.24 -6.92
C PHE A 196 17.23 -5.75 -6.74
N LEU A 197 16.82 -6.16 -5.54
CA LEU A 197 16.44 -7.54 -5.22
C LEU A 197 14.97 -7.78 -5.55
N HIS A 198 14.66 -8.99 -5.99
CA HIS A 198 13.28 -9.47 -6.05
C HIS A 198 12.75 -9.59 -4.62
N HIS A 199 11.64 -8.91 -4.29
CA HIS A 199 11.13 -8.84 -2.91
C HIS A 199 9.83 -9.61 -2.76
N ILE A 200 9.83 -10.62 -1.87
CA ILE A 200 8.65 -11.36 -1.44
C ILE A 200 8.30 -10.94 -0.01
N ALA A 201 7.06 -10.51 0.23
CA ALA A 201 6.58 -10.13 1.55
C ALA A 201 5.63 -11.19 2.13
N ILE A 202 5.84 -11.57 3.39
CA ILE A 202 4.98 -12.45 4.18
C ILE A 202 4.55 -11.67 5.44
N PRO A 203 3.48 -10.85 5.34
CA PRO A 203 3.07 -9.98 6.43
C PRO A 203 2.37 -10.74 7.55
N THR A 204 2.76 -10.48 8.80
CA THR A 204 2.08 -11.03 9.99
C THR A 204 1.18 -10.02 10.69
N THR A 205 1.17 -8.76 10.25
CA THR A 205 0.34 -7.68 10.83
C THR A 205 -0.43 -6.95 9.73
N LEU A 206 -1.48 -6.23 10.09
CA LEU A 206 -2.35 -5.50 9.17
C LEU A 206 -1.82 -4.09 8.82
N SER A 207 -0.50 -3.90 8.83
CA SER A 207 0.11 -2.57 8.67
C SER A 207 0.23 -2.09 7.23
N ALA A 208 -0.10 -2.94 6.25
CA ALA A 208 -0.03 -2.67 4.81
C ALA A 208 1.34 -2.14 4.30
N ALA A 209 2.44 -2.40 5.02
CA ALA A 209 3.76 -1.94 4.60
C ALA A 209 4.15 -2.54 3.24
N GLU A 210 3.80 -3.80 3.00
CA GLU A 210 3.94 -4.53 1.75
C GLU A 210 3.22 -3.90 0.56
N CYS A 211 2.28 -2.99 0.80
CA CYS A 211 1.52 -2.31 -0.26
C CYS A 211 2.20 -1.03 -0.77
N THR A 212 3.41 -0.72 -0.30
CA THR A 212 4.07 0.56 -0.58
C THR A 212 5.46 0.38 -1.16
N PHE A 213 5.92 1.41 -1.87
CA PHE A 213 7.25 1.51 -2.48
C PHE A 213 8.20 2.44 -1.69
N ASN A 214 7.82 2.78 -0.45
CA ASN A 214 8.66 3.52 0.47
C ASN A 214 9.00 2.66 1.70
N ALA A 215 10.07 3.05 2.39
CA ALA A 215 10.52 2.42 3.62
C ALA A 215 11.00 3.48 4.59
N GLY A 216 10.52 3.43 5.83
CA GLY A 216 10.99 4.29 6.91
C GLY A 216 11.92 3.54 7.86
N TYR A 217 12.99 4.20 8.29
CA TYR A 217 13.90 3.67 9.31
C TYR A 217 14.38 4.79 10.24
N THR A 218 14.90 4.40 11.40
CA THR A 218 15.31 5.34 12.44
C THR A 218 16.83 5.51 12.44
N GLU A 219 17.29 6.73 12.27
CA GLU A 219 18.69 7.13 12.33
C GLU A 219 19.25 7.03 13.75
N THR A 220 20.57 7.07 13.89
CA THR A 220 21.25 7.01 15.19
C THR A 220 20.87 8.16 16.13
N ASN A 221 20.49 9.31 15.59
CA ASN A 221 20.01 10.47 16.34
C ASN A 221 18.51 10.38 16.73
N GLY A 222 17.85 9.24 16.48
CA GLY A 222 16.44 9.02 16.77
C GLY A 222 15.49 9.64 15.74
N GLN A 223 15.98 10.35 14.73
CA GLN A 223 15.14 10.91 13.68
C GLN A 223 14.71 9.81 12.71
N LYS A 224 13.45 9.90 12.26
CA LYS A 224 12.93 8.99 11.25
C LYS A 224 13.23 9.54 9.86
N THR A 225 13.93 8.74 9.07
CA THR A 225 14.18 9.00 7.65
C THR A 225 13.50 7.93 6.80
N GLY A 226 13.60 8.03 5.48
CA GLY A 226 13.11 6.99 4.59
C GLY A 226 13.63 7.09 3.18
N VAL A 227 13.42 6.00 2.45
CA VAL A 227 13.71 5.87 1.02
C VAL A 227 12.43 5.58 0.27
N ALA A 228 12.34 6.02 -0.98
CA ALA A 228 11.21 5.72 -1.85
C ALA A 228 11.70 5.53 -3.28
N HIS A 229 11.37 4.39 -3.87
CA HIS A 229 11.70 4.07 -5.26
C HIS A 229 10.69 3.05 -5.81
N PRO A 230 10.22 3.17 -7.06
CA PRO A 230 9.24 2.22 -7.63
C PRO A 230 9.64 0.74 -7.49
N GLU A 231 10.94 0.44 -7.64
CA GLU A 231 11.51 -0.91 -7.50
C GLU A 231 11.57 -1.42 -6.04
N CYS A 232 11.22 -0.59 -5.05
CA CYS A 232 11.10 -1.02 -3.65
C CYS A 232 9.74 -1.64 -3.32
N ALA A 233 8.75 -1.62 -4.22
CA ALA A 233 7.53 -2.39 -3.99
C ALA A 233 7.85 -3.90 -3.96
N PRO A 234 7.10 -4.70 -3.18
CA PRO A 234 7.19 -6.16 -3.29
C PRO A 234 6.70 -6.65 -4.65
N HIS A 235 7.31 -7.73 -5.13
CA HIS A 235 6.91 -8.45 -6.33
C HIS A 235 5.81 -9.48 -6.03
N ALA A 236 5.83 -10.07 -4.84
CA ALA A 236 4.81 -10.99 -4.37
C ALA A 236 4.45 -10.75 -2.90
N ILE A 237 3.19 -10.93 -2.56
CA ILE A 237 2.66 -10.86 -1.19
C ILE A 237 1.96 -12.18 -0.86
N LEU A 238 2.29 -12.76 0.29
CA LEU A 238 1.65 -13.97 0.80
C LEU A 238 1.01 -13.67 2.16
N TYR A 239 -0.32 -13.57 2.17
CA TYR A 239 -1.13 -13.44 3.38
C TYR A 239 -1.54 -14.80 3.90
N ASP A 240 -0.66 -15.41 4.69
CA ASP A 240 -0.93 -16.70 5.32
C ASP A 240 -1.52 -16.50 6.71
N SER A 241 -2.71 -17.04 6.94
CA SER A 241 -3.41 -16.96 8.23
C SER A 241 -2.59 -17.59 9.35
N LYS A 242 -1.80 -18.64 9.07
CA LYS A 242 -0.95 -19.30 10.08
C LYS A 242 0.20 -18.43 10.55
N PHE A 243 0.72 -17.57 9.67
CA PHE A 243 1.73 -16.59 10.06
C PHE A 243 1.12 -15.43 10.86
N ALA A 244 -0.11 -15.05 10.54
CA ALA A 244 -0.86 -14.04 11.27
C ALA A 244 -1.29 -14.49 12.68
N LEU A 245 -1.56 -15.78 12.90
CA LEU A 245 -1.92 -16.34 14.22
C LEU A 245 -0.86 -16.09 15.31
N GLU A 246 0.40 -15.92 14.93
CA GLU A 246 1.50 -15.64 15.86
C GLU A 246 1.57 -14.17 16.32
N THR A 247 0.74 -13.31 15.74
CA THR A 247 0.69 -11.89 16.11
C THR A 247 -0.19 -11.69 17.36
N PRO A 248 0.32 -11.02 18.41
CA PRO A 248 -0.48 -10.72 19.60
C PRO A 248 -1.77 -9.95 19.26
N GLU A 249 -2.89 -10.32 19.86
CA GLU A 249 -4.22 -9.78 19.53
C GLU A 249 -4.28 -8.24 19.55
N LYS A 250 -3.69 -7.61 20.57
CA LYS A 250 -3.64 -6.14 20.67
C LYS A 250 -2.87 -5.52 19.49
N LEU A 251 -1.78 -6.16 19.05
CA LEU A 251 -1.01 -5.72 17.88
C LEU A 251 -1.79 -5.94 16.58
N TRP A 252 -2.46 -7.08 16.45
CA TRP A 252 -3.31 -7.38 15.29
C TRP A 252 -4.41 -6.34 15.13
N MET A 253 -5.22 -6.14 16.17
CA MET A 253 -6.36 -5.21 16.11
C MET A 253 -5.89 -3.75 15.92
N SER A 254 -4.85 -3.30 16.63
CA SER A 254 -4.35 -1.93 16.47
C SER A 254 -3.73 -1.68 15.09
N THR A 255 -3.06 -2.66 14.49
CA THR A 255 -2.63 -2.54 13.09
C THR A 255 -3.80 -2.58 12.11
N GLY A 256 -4.89 -3.26 12.43
CA GLY A 256 -6.15 -3.17 11.69
C GLY A 256 -6.78 -1.77 11.71
N LEU A 257 -6.71 -1.06 12.85
CA LEU A 257 -7.14 0.36 12.91
C LEU A 257 -6.23 1.26 12.07
N ARG A 258 -4.94 0.93 11.97
CA ARG A 258 -4.05 1.63 11.03
C ARG A 258 -4.42 1.37 9.57
N ALA A 259 -4.83 0.15 9.21
CA ALA A 259 -5.39 -0.09 7.87
C ALA A 259 -6.65 0.76 7.62
N LEU A 260 -7.50 0.94 8.63
CA LEU A 260 -8.67 1.82 8.51
C LEU A 260 -8.25 3.28 8.32
N ASP A 261 -7.21 3.72 9.03
CA ASP A 261 -6.59 5.03 8.86
C ASP A 261 -6.15 5.26 7.40
N HIS A 262 -5.41 4.31 6.80
CA HIS A 262 -5.04 4.38 5.38
C HIS A 262 -6.27 4.54 4.47
N ALA A 263 -7.30 3.70 4.68
CA ALA A 263 -8.49 3.70 3.86
C ALA A 263 -9.22 5.05 3.89
N VAL A 264 -9.39 5.62 5.09
CA VAL A 264 -10.08 6.89 5.31
C VAL A 264 -9.28 8.06 4.75
N GLU A 265 -7.97 8.12 5.01
CA GLU A 265 -7.15 9.24 4.53
C GLU A 265 -7.01 9.26 3.00
N LEU A 266 -6.98 8.10 2.35
CA LEU A 266 -6.93 8.03 0.88
C LEU A 266 -8.20 8.52 0.19
N LEU A 267 -9.36 8.52 0.87
CA LEU A 267 -10.59 9.08 0.32
C LEU A 267 -10.47 10.58 0.08
N TYR A 268 -9.89 11.31 1.03
CA TYR A 268 -9.71 12.76 0.90
C TYR A 268 -8.31 13.19 0.48
N HIS A 269 -7.38 12.24 0.26
CA HIS A 269 -6.05 12.56 -0.22
C HIS A 269 -6.11 13.20 -1.62
N PRO A 270 -5.45 14.34 -1.85
CA PRO A 270 -5.66 15.17 -3.04
C PRO A 270 -5.23 14.49 -4.34
N THR A 271 -4.29 13.53 -4.29
CA THR A 271 -3.78 12.86 -5.49
C THR A 271 -4.19 11.40 -5.61
N SER A 272 -5.08 10.89 -4.75
CA SER A 272 -5.62 9.54 -4.92
C SER A 272 -6.48 9.47 -6.18
N THR A 273 -6.47 8.31 -6.84
CA THR A 273 -7.34 8.06 -8.01
C THR A 273 -8.72 7.59 -7.56
N GLU A 274 -9.77 7.91 -8.30
CA GLU A 274 -11.12 7.41 -7.98
C GLU A 274 -11.17 5.89 -8.08
N VAL A 275 -10.73 5.34 -9.20
CA VAL A 275 -10.62 3.90 -9.45
C VAL A 275 -9.14 3.55 -9.70
N PRO A 276 -8.63 2.45 -9.11
CA PRO A 276 -9.28 1.60 -8.12
C PRO A 276 -9.17 2.13 -6.68
N CYS A 277 -8.30 3.11 -6.40
CA CYS A 277 -7.90 3.49 -5.05
C CYS A 277 -9.08 3.87 -4.12
N ARG A 278 -9.81 4.96 -4.38
CA ARG A 278 -10.92 5.40 -3.48
C ARG A 278 -12.06 4.38 -3.38
N GLN A 279 -12.40 3.70 -4.46
CA GLN A 279 -13.48 2.70 -4.44
C GLN A 279 -13.13 1.51 -3.54
N LEU A 280 -11.89 1.03 -3.59
CA LEU A 280 -11.46 -0.09 -2.76
C LEU A 280 -11.25 0.30 -1.29
N THR A 281 -10.92 1.55 -0.99
CA THR A 281 -10.84 2.00 0.40
C THR A 281 -12.19 2.03 1.11
N LEU A 282 -13.30 2.25 0.38
CA LEU A 282 -14.65 2.11 0.94
C LEU A 282 -14.94 0.65 1.35
N ILE A 283 -14.58 -0.32 0.50
CA ILE A 283 -14.71 -1.74 0.80
C ILE A 283 -13.81 -2.15 1.96
N ALA A 284 -12.56 -1.67 1.97
CA ALA A 284 -11.63 -1.89 3.07
C ALA A 284 -12.22 -1.41 4.42
N ALA A 285 -12.82 -0.22 4.44
CA ALA A 285 -13.44 0.32 5.65
C ALA A 285 -14.60 -0.57 6.14
N HIS A 286 -15.48 -1.01 5.24
CA HIS A 286 -16.56 -1.94 5.58
C HIS A 286 -16.04 -3.25 6.18
N ASP A 287 -15.04 -3.85 5.55
CA ASP A 287 -14.50 -5.13 5.99
C ASP A 287 -13.77 -4.99 7.34
N LEU A 288 -13.05 -3.88 7.56
CA LEU A 288 -12.41 -3.60 8.86
C LEU A 288 -13.45 -3.40 9.98
N PHE A 289 -14.51 -2.63 9.73
CA PHE A 289 -15.62 -2.46 10.68
C PHE A 289 -16.35 -3.79 10.97
N THR A 290 -16.43 -4.67 9.98
CA THR A 290 -17.13 -5.95 10.08
C THR A 290 -16.29 -7.01 10.79
N TYR A 291 -15.01 -7.15 10.43
CA TYR A 291 -14.19 -8.29 10.80
C TYR A 291 -13.31 -8.05 12.02
N LEU A 292 -12.98 -6.80 12.40
CA LEU A 292 -12.24 -6.54 13.63
C LEU A 292 -13.04 -6.97 14.89
N PRO A 293 -14.34 -6.66 15.03
CA PRO A 293 -15.15 -7.18 16.15
C PRO A 293 -15.27 -8.71 16.13
N LYS A 294 -15.41 -9.32 14.94
CA LYS A 294 -15.45 -10.77 14.78
C LYS A 294 -14.15 -11.42 15.22
N TYR A 295 -13.01 -10.86 14.83
CA TYR A 295 -11.69 -11.32 15.27
C TYR A 295 -11.57 -11.26 16.79
N LYS A 296 -11.97 -10.14 17.41
CA LYS A 296 -11.94 -10.02 18.88
C LYS A 296 -12.74 -11.12 19.58
N SER A 297 -13.86 -11.55 19.00
CA SER A 297 -14.67 -12.65 19.54
C SER A 297 -14.10 -14.05 19.28
N SER A 298 -13.31 -14.21 18.22
CA SER A 298 -12.72 -15.49 17.80
C SER A 298 -11.37 -15.26 17.11
N PRO A 299 -10.29 -15.01 17.88
CA PRO A 299 -9.01 -14.54 17.35
C PRO A 299 -8.20 -15.62 16.60
N LYS A 300 -8.73 -16.84 16.53
CA LYS A 300 -8.12 -17.99 15.84
C LYS A 300 -8.89 -18.40 14.57
N ASP A 301 -9.94 -17.68 14.21
CA ASP A 301 -10.69 -17.93 12.98
C ASP A 301 -9.86 -17.48 11.77
N GLU A 302 -9.29 -18.44 11.05
CA GLU A 302 -8.41 -18.20 9.90
C GLU A 302 -9.11 -17.51 8.73
N ASP A 303 -10.42 -17.70 8.55
CA ASP A 303 -11.20 -17.01 7.52
C ASP A 303 -11.33 -15.53 7.87
N VAL A 304 -11.61 -15.22 9.13
CA VAL A 304 -11.68 -13.82 9.61
C VAL A 304 -10.31 -13.15 9.51
N ILE A 305 -9.24 -13.85 9.88
CA ILE A 305 -7.85 -13.37 9.74
C ILE A 305 -7.54 -13.05 8.27
N THR A 306 -7.85 -13.98 7.37
CA THR A 306 -7.61 -13.81 5.92
C THR A 306 -8.41 -12.62 5.37
N LYS A 307 -9.67 -12.47 5.76
CA LYS A 307 -10.51 -11.32 5.37
C LYS A 307 -9.93 -9.99 5.86
N LEU A 308 -9.37 -9.95 7.07
CA LEU A 308 -8.69 -8.77 7.59
C LEU A 308 -7.39 -8.46 6.83
N GLN A 309 -6.60 -9.48 6.44
CA GLN A 309 -5.42 -9.28 5.59
C GLN A 309 -5.80 -8.69 4.23
N LEU A 310 -6.87 -9.18 3.61
CA LEU A 310 -7.39 -8.64 2.36
C LEU A 310 -7.96 -7.23 2.51
N ALA A 311 -8.61 -6.92 3.64
CA ALA A 311 -9.06 -5.57 3.94
C ALA A 311 -7.88 -4.59 4.13
N SER A 312 -6.81 -5.05 4.79
CA SER A 312 -5.54 -4.31 4.89
C SER A 312 -4.95 -4.05 3.50
N TYR A 313 -4.93 -5.05 2.61
CA TYR A 313 -4.50 -4.86 1.22
C TYR A 313 -5.40 -3.88 0.47
N ALA A 314 -6.72 -4.00 0.58
CA ALA A 314 -7.64 -3.07 -0.08
C ALA A 314 -7.47 -1.62 0.42
N SER A 315 -6.99 -1.42 1.65
CA SER A 315 -6.75 -0.09 2.21
C SER A 315 -5.59 0.67 1.57
N LEU A 316 -4.60 -0.01 0.96
CA LEU A 316 -3.36 0.63 0.48
C LEU A 316 -2.71 -0.03 -0.74
N GLY A 317 -3.02 -1.28 -1.06
CA GLY A 317 -2.45 -2.08 -2.17
C GLY A 317 -2.67 -1.48 -3.56
N PHE A 318 -3.64 -0.59 -3.68
CA PHE A 318 -3.95 0.12 -4.92
C PHE A 318 -3.44 1.57 -4.92
N LEU A 319 -2.55 1.91 -3.99
CA LEU A 319 -1.79 3.15 -4.00
C LEU A 319 -0.90 3.17 -5.25
N GLY A 320 -1.32 3.92 -6.27
CA GLY A 320 -0.57 4.03 -7.51
C GLY A 320 0.72 4.83 -7.36
N LEU A 321 1.70 4.57 -8.21
CA LEU A 321 2.97 5.33 -8.31
C LEU A 321 2.75 6.82 -8.66
N ASN A 322 1.58 7.16 -9.17
CA ASN A 322 1.16 8.53 -9.44
C ASN A 322 0.76 9.33 -8.19
N VAL A 323 0.54 8.67 -7.05
CA VAL A 323 0.17 9.32 -5.79
C VAL A 323 1.41 10.02 -5.22
N LYS A 324 1.26 11.29 -4.85
CA LYS A 324 2.37 12.15 -4.40
C LYS A 324 2.08 12.66 -3.00
N GLY A 325 3.14 12.78 -2.20
CA GLY A 325 3.05 13.23 -0.81
C GLY A 325 2.82 12.06 0.16
N GLY A 326 2.83 12.38 1.45
CA GLY A 326 2.43 11.45 2.50
C GLY A 326 0.92 11.38 2.65
N LEU A 327 0.46 10.50 3.52
CA LEU A 327 -0.93 10.45 3.95
C LEU A 327 -1.30 11.70 4.79
N GLY A 328 -2.52 11.72 5.31
CA GLY A 328 -3.13 12.89 5.93
C GLY A 328 -2.66 13.17 7.36
N LEU A 329 -3.46 13.99 8.04
CA LEU A 329 -3.15 14.53 9.35
C LEU A 329 -3.01 13.43 10.42
N SER A 330 -3.79 12.35 10.36
CA SER A 330 -3.72 11.24 11.32
C SER A 330 -2.35 10.58 11.25
N HIS A 331 -1.82 10.33 10.06
CA HIS A 331 -0.46 9.81 9.89
C HIS A 331 0.62 10.79 10.36
N THR A 332 0.47 12.08 10.09
CA THR A 332 1.45 13.08 10.58
C THR A 332 1.47 13.19 12.10
N LEU A 333 0.30 13.09 12.76
CA LEU A 333 0.21 12.96 14.22
C LEU A 333 0.82 11.62 14.68
N GLY A 334 0.59 10.53 13.96
CA GLY A 334 1.22 9.24 14.22
C GLY A 334 2.75 9.29 14.19
N TYR A 335 3.35 10.08 13.28
CA TYR A 335 4.79 10.32 13.28
C TYR A 335 5.26 11.18 14.46
N ALA A 336 4.50 12.22 14.82
CA ALA A 336 4.80 13.08 15.96
C ALA A 336 4.69 12.34 17.30
N LEU A 337 3.77 11.38 17.41
CA LEU A 337 3.51 10.60 18.62
C LEU A 337 4.35 9.32 18.71
N GLY A 338 4.60 8.66 17.58
CA GLY A 338 5.10 7.30 17.55
C GLY A 338 6.55 7.15 18.04
N SER A 339 7.51 7.59 17.22
CA SER A 339 8.94 7.42 17.55
C SER A 339 9.38 8.24 18.78
N PRO A 340 8.99 9.52 18.93
CA PRO A 340 9.47 10.34 20.06
C PRO A 340 9.04 9.82 21.43
N TYR A 341 7.85 9.21 21.52
CA TYR A 341 7.27 8.74 22.79
C TYR A 341 7.10 7.21 22.84
N SER A 342 7.71 6.48 21.91
CA SER A 342 7.65 5.01 21.82
C SER A 342 6.23 4.43 21.76
N ILE A 343 5.29 5.18 21.17
CA ILE A 343 3.90 4.74 20.98
C ILE A 343 3.82 3.91 19.69
N PRO A 344 3.28 2.67 19.72
CA PRO A 344 3.11 1.89 18.50
C PRO A 344 2.18 2.62 17.51
N HIS A 345 2.56 2.66 16.23
CA HIS A 345 1.81 3.40 15.20
C HIS A 345 0.32 2.96 15.11
N GLY A 346 0.03 1.67 15.29
CA GLY A 346 -1.37 1.21 15.35
C GLY A 346 -2.17 1.90 16.46
N ILE A 347 -1.54 2.13 17.62
CA ILE A 347 -2.17 2.82 18.74
C ILE A 347 -2.30 4.32 18.47
N THR A 348 -1.32 4.95 17.80
CA THR A 348 -1.48 6.36 17.43
C THR A 348 -2.71 6.55 16.53
N SER A 349 -2.94 5.67 15.55
CA SER A 349 -4.16 5.69 14.72
C SER A 349 -5.45 5.51 15.55
N CYS A 350 -5.44 4.63 16.56
CA CYS A 350 -6.56 4.49 17.50
C CYS A 350 -6.86 5.81 18.25
N MET A 351 -5.81 6.56 18.62
CA MET A 351 -5.93 7.83 19.34
C MET A 351 -6.37 8.98 18.44
N THR A 352 -5.96 9.00 17.17
CA THR A 352 -6.07 10.23 16.34
C THR A 352 -7.17 10.16 15.29
N LEU A 353 -7.38 9.02 14.62
CA LEU A 353 -8.13 8.96 13.36
C LEU A 353 -9.55 9.52 13.49
N GLY A 354 -10.33 9.07 14.47
CA GLY A 354 -11.71 9.51 14.63
C GLY A 354 -11.84 11.01 14.91
N HIS A 355 -10.88 11.59 15.65
CA HIS A 355 -10.85 13.04 15.90
C HIS A 355 -10.41 13.83 14.65
N VAL A 356 -9.43 13.32 13.91
CA VAL A 356 -8.98 13.92 12.65
C VAL A 356 -10.09 13.92 11.61
N VAL A 357 -10.87 12.84 11.51
CA VAL A 357 -12.03 12.75 10.60
C VAL A 357 -13.05 13.84 10.89
N LYS A 358 -13.41 14.07 12.16
CA LYS A 358 -14.32 15.16 12.56
C LYS A 358 -13.75 16.54 12.21
N LEU A 359 -12.45 16.74 12.46
CA LEU A 359 -11.78 17.99 12.13
C LEU A 359 -11.79 18.24 10.61
N LYS A 360 -11.45 17.22 9.80
CA LYS A 360 -11.45 17.31 8.34
C LYS A 360 -12.86 17.56 7.79
N ALA A 361 -13.88 16.88 8.30
CA ALA A 361 -15.25 17.07 7.87
C ALA A 361 -15.77 18.50 8.16
N SER A 362 -15.37 19.09 9.29
CA SER A 362 -15.83 20.44 9.66
C SER A 362 -15.09 21.57 8.92
N THR A 363 -13.81 21.37 8.60
CA THR A 363 -12.91 22.42 8.06
C THR A 363 -12.68 22.35 6.55
N ASP A 364 -12.93 21.21 5.91
CA ASP A 364 -12.65 21.00 4.49
C ASP A 364 -13.87 20.37 3.80
N PRO A 365 -14.66 21.16 3.04
CA PRO A 365 -15.84 20.65 2.34
C PRO A 365 -15.53 19.51 1.36
N SER A 366 -14.36 19.52 0.71
CA SER A 366 -13.97 18.44 -0.20
C SER A 366 -13.66 17.16 0.57
N ALA A 367 -13.02 17.26 1.73
CA ALA A 367 -12.81 16.10 2.59
C ALA A 367 -14.13 15.61 3.19
N ALA A 368 -15.01 16.50 3.63
CA ALA A 368 -16.32 16.16 4.16
C ALA A 368 -17.12 15.30 3.17
N SER A 369 -17.19 15.73 1.91
CA SER A 369 -17.87 14.99 0.83
C SER A 369 -17.26 13.62 0.55
N GLN A 370 -15.95 13.45 0.71
CA GLN A 370 -15.30 12.14 0.55
C GLN A 370 -15.49 11.24 1.77
N ILE A 371 -15.49 11.81 2.97
CA ILE A 371 -15.68 11.09 4.23
C ILE A 371 -17.14 10.62 4.36
N SER A 372 -18.13 11.43 3.99
CA SER A 372 -19.57 11.09 4.09
C SER A 372 -19.93 9.83 3.29
N ARG A 373 -19.19 9.54 2.20
CA ARG A 373 -19.31 8.29 1.43
C ARG A 373 -19.12 7.03 2.29
N LEU A 374 -18.42 7.11 3.42
CA LEU A 374 -18.21 5.99 4.33
C LEU A 374 -19.45 5.59 5.12
N CYS A 375 -20.44 6.47 5.27
CA CYS A 375 -21.63 6.23 6.10
C CYS A 375 -22.21 4.81 5.96
N PRO A 376 -22.60 4.34 4.76
CA PRO A 376 -23.16 3.00 4.58
C PRO A 376 -22.17 1.87 4.86
N PHE A 377 -20.86 2.12 4.76
CA PHE A 377 -19.81 1.13 4.99
C PHE A 377 -19.46 0.97 6.46
N VAL A 378 -19.74 1.97 7.30
CA VAL A 378 -19.38 2.00 8.72
C VAL A 378 -20.59 1.97 9.66
N GLY A 379 -21.78 1.64 9.13
CA GLY A 379 -23.00 1.51 9.92
C GLY A 379 -23.62 2.85 10.36
N VAL A 380 -23.37 3.93 9.62
CA VAL A 380 -23.94 5.26 9.85
C VAL A 380 -25.01 5.54 8.80
N THR A 381 -26.20 5.96 9.24
CA THR A 381 -27.25 6.46 8.33
C THR A 381 -26.92 7.89 7.91
N ALA A 382 -26.76 8.12 6.61
CA ALA A 382 -26.48 9.44 6.07
C ALA A 382 -27.67 10.40 6.30
N SER A 383 -27.37 11.59 6.81
CA SER A 383 -28.32 12.71 6.96
C SER A 383 -28.48 13.50 5.66
N GLY A 384 -27.49 13.41 4.76
CA GLY A 384 -27.41 14.20 3.53
C GLY A 384 -26.64 15.52 3.70
N ASP A 385 -26.17 15.84 4.90
CA ASP A 385 -25.20 16.91 5.16
C ASP A 385 -23.81 16.32 5.39
N ASP A 386 -22.88 16.59 4.46
CA ASP A 386 -21.54 16.01 4.45
C ASP A 386 -20.75 16.26 5.75
N LYS A 387 -20.95 17.42 6.40
CA LYS A 387 -20.25 17.76 7.65
C LYS A 387 -20.77 16.96 8.83
N THR A 388 -22.10 16.87 8.95
CA THR A 388 -22.78 16.07 9.97
C THR A 388 -22.44 14.60 9.80
N ASP A 389 -22.50 14.10 8.56
CA ASP A 389 -22.20 12.72 8.20
C ASP A 389 -20.73 12.38 8.47
N GLY A 390 -19.79 13.26 8.08
CA GLY A 390 -18.38 13.07 8.39
C GLY A 390 -18.07 13.08 9.89
N THR A 391 -18.80 13.87 10.68
CA THR A 391 -18.68 13.85 12.14
C THR A 391 -19.15 12.51 12.72
N ALA A 392 -20.30 12.01 12.25
CA ALA A 392 -20.85 10.72 12.65
C ALA A 392 -19.95 9.53 12.26
N VAL A 393 -19.27 9.59 11.10
CA VAL A 393 -18.22 8.62 10.73
C VAL A 393 -17.07 8.65 11.75
N GLY A 394 -16.61 9.84 12.14
CA GLY A 394 -15.59 9.98 13.18
C GLY A 394 -16.02 9.39 14.53
N ASP A 395 -17.28 9.58 14.93
CA ASP A 395 -17.86 8.95 16.14
C ASP A 395 -17.89 7.42 16.03
N ALA A 396 -18.28 6.88 14.88
CA ALA A 396 -18.30 5.44 14.63
C ALA A 396 -16.91 4.82 14.76
N ILE A 397 -15.86 5.50 14.26
CA ILE A 397 -14.47 5.06 14.40
C ILE A 397 -14.04 5.04 15.87
N LEU A 398 -14.33 6.09 16.64
CA LEU A 398 -13.99 6.13 18.07
C LEU A 398 -14.73 5.04 18.87
N LYS A 399 -16.00 4.79 18.53
CA LYS A 399 -16.78 3.70 19.12
C LYS A 399 -16.20 2.33 18.78
N LEU A 400 -15.72 2.13 17.55
CA LEU A 400 -15.03 0.90 17.15
C LEU A 400 -13.76 0.68 17.99
N VAL A 401 -12.91 1.71 18.12
CA VAL A 401 -11.69 1.68 18.95
C VAL A 401 -12.01 1.27 20.40
N ASP A 402 -13.04 1.87 21.00
CA ASP A 402 -13.48 1.55 22.36
C ASP A 402 -14.00 0.11 22.47
N SER A 403 -14.85 -0.32 21.52
CA SER A 403 -15.40 -1.68 21.48
C SER A 403 -14.32 -2.76 21.36
N LEU A 404 -13.19 -2.42 20.71
CA LEU A 404 -12.04 -3.31 20.58
C LEU A 404 -11.13 -3.30 21.82
N GLY A 405 -11.33 -2.38 22.77
CA GLY A 405 -10.48 -2.24 23.95
C GLY A 405 -9.12 -1.61 23.62
N LEU A 406 -9.09 -0.75 22.60
CA LEU A 406 -7.88 -0.09 22.09
C LEU A 406 -7.82 1.40 22.45
N LYS A 407 -8.77 1.89 23.25
CA LYS A 407 -8.74 3.25 23.77
C LYS A 407 -7.45 3.44 24.58
N SER A 408 -6.77 4.55 24.33
CA SER A 408 -5.52 4.91 24.99
C SER A 408 -5.40 6.43 25.06
N SER A 409 -4.58 6.90 25.98
CA SER A 409 -4.31 8.33 26.22
C SER A 409 -2.81 8.61 26.24
N LEU A 410 -2.43 9.86 26.06
CA LEU A 410 -1.04 10.31 26.23
C LEU A 410 -0.55 10.11 27.67
N THR A 411 -1.45 10.23 28.64
CA THR A 411 -1.21 9.93 30.06
C THR A 411 -0.73 8.49 30.29
N GLU A 412 -1.37 7.51 29.65
CA GLU A 412 -0.96 6.09 29.74
C GLU A 412 0.47 5.84 29.21
N TYR A 413 0.91 6.64 28.25
CA TYR A 413 2.26 6.58 27.67
C TYR A 413 3.25 7.55 28.34
N LYS A 414 2.87 8.18 29.45
CA LYS A 414 3.72 9.10 30.23
C LYS A 414 4.22 10.30 29.43
N VAL A 415 3.41 10.78 28.48
CA VAL A 415 3.69 12.02 27.73
C VAL A 415 3.12 13.20 28.52
N ASP A 416 3.97 14.17 28.82
CA ASP A 416 3.60 15.36 29.61
C ASP A 416 2.77 16.35 28.77
N GLU A 417 1.78 17.02 29.37
CA GLU A 417 0.94 18.02 28.69
C GLU A 417 1.74 19.17 28.05
N SER A 418 2.92 19.49 28.60
CA SER A 418 3.83 20.51 28.03
C SER A 418 4.34 20.14 26.62
N GLU A 419 4.28 18.86 26.22
CA GLU A 419 4.67 18.38 24.89
C GLU A 419 3.64 18.72 23.81
N ALA A 420 2.44 19.20 24.16
CA ALA A 420 1.37 19.51 23.20
C ALA A 420 1.83 20.43 22.06
N HIS A 421 2.66 21.43 22.36
CA HIS A 421 3.23 22.33 21.36
C HIS A 421 4.18 21.59 20.42
N THR A 422 5.10 20.77 20.94
CA THR A 422 6.07 19.99 20.16
C THR A 422 5.35 19.01 19.22
N ILE A 423 4.34 18.31 19.73
CA ILE A 423 3.52 17.35 18.96
C ILE A 423 2.79 18.09 17.83
N THR A 424 2.10 19.19 18.15
CA THR A 424 1.32 19.96 17.17
C THR A 424 2.22 20.56 16.09
N LYS A 425 3.35 21.15 16.49
CA LYS A 425 4.34 21.71 15.57
C LYS A 425 4.90 20.65 14.64
N THR A 426 5.21 19.46 15.16
CA THR A 426 5.75 18.36 14.36
C THR A 426 4.73 17.84 13.35
N ALA A 427 3.47 17.67 13.76
CA ALA A 427 2.41 17.17 12.90
C ALA A 427 2.02 18.18 11.79
N THR A 428 1.89 19.46 12.13
CA THR A 428 1.45 20.50 11.20
C THR A 428 2.58 21.15 10.41
N ARG A 429 3.82 21.03 10.89
CA ARG A 429 4.99 21.81 10.43
C ARG A 429 4.76 23.32 10.49
N ALA A 430 3.93 23.76 11.43
CA ALA A 430 3.60 25.15 11.68
C ALA A 430 3.71 25.47 13.18
N GLU A 431 3.82 26.75 13.52
CA GLU A 431 3.87 27.22 14.93
C GLU A 431 2.64 28.04 15.33
N SER A 432 1.79 28.42 14.36
CA SER A 432 0.56 29.18 14.59
C SER A 432 -0.37 29.10 13.37
N GLY A 433 -1.61 29.55 13.52
CA GLY A 433 -2.62 29.63 12.47
C GLY A 433 -3.80 28.69 12.70
N GLU A 434 -4.88 28.86 11.94
CA GLU A 434 -6.16 28.17 12.17
C GLU A 434 -6.05 26.63 12.20
N VAL A 435 -5.26 26.06 11.27
CA VAL A 435 -4.98 24.62 11.25
C VAL A 435 -4.19 24.19 12.48
N TYR A 436 -3.16 24.98 12.86
CA TYR A 436 -2.37 24.70 14.05
C TYR A 436 -3.24 24.71 15.31
N ASP A 437 -4.07 25.74 15.50
CA ASP A 437 -4.92 25.90 16.67
C ASP A 437 -5.95 24.78 16.79
N SER A 438 -6.51 24.36 15.65
CA SER A 438 -7.45 23.24 15.59
C SER A 438 -6.79 21.90 15.93
N VAL A 439 -5.56 21.66 15.43
CA VAL A 439 -4.79 20.46 15.76
C VAL A 439 -4.31 20.49 17.21
N MET A 440 -3.90 21.65 17.73
CA MET A 440 -3.55 21.84 19.15
C MET A 440 -4.71 21.44 20.05
N LYS A 441 -5.94 21.89 19.73
CA LYS A 441 -7.14 21.50 20.48
C LYS A 441 -7.38 19.99 20.45
N LEU A 442 -7.17 19.35 19.30
CA LEU A 442 -7.26 17.89 19.16
C LEU A 442 -6.20 17.19 20.03
N VAL A 443 -4.94 17.60 19.93
CA VAL A 443 -3.81 17.02 20.68
C VAL A 443 -4.05 17.14 22.19
N LYS A 444 -4.52 18.31 22.67
CA LYS A 444 -4.90 18.51 24.08
C LYS A 444 -6.02 17.59 24.55
N GLY A 445 -6.88 17.11 23.65
CA GLY A 445 -7.93 16.14 23.96
C GLY A 445 -7.46 14.68 24.04
N LEU A 446 -6.16 14.41 23.85
CA LEU A 446 -5.59 13.05 23.91
C LEU A 446 -5.06 12.65 25.30
N TRP A 447 -5.02 13.59 26.26
CA TRP A 447 -4.79 13.29 27.69
C TRP A 447 -6.08 12.84 28.35
#